data_AF-A0A5D0MJM2-F1
#
_entry.id   AF-A0A5D0MJM2-F1
#
_cell.length_a   1.000
_cell.length_b   1.000
_cell.length_c   1.000
_cell.angle_alpha   90.00
_cell.angle_beta   90.00
_cell.angle_gamma   90.00
#
_symmetry.space_group_name_H-M   'P 1'
#
loop_
_entity.id
_entity.type
_entity.pdbx_description
1 polymer ?
#
loop_
_entity_poly.entity_id
_entity_poly.type
_entity_poly.pdbx_seq_one_letter_code
_entity_poly.pdbx_strand_id
1 'polypeptide(L)' 'MITKDIEKKIKSLPEDLLKEIDDYIDFLLLKHFYEQGKSSNKNFNFKWGGTLSNLKEDYSSVELQHKSLDWR' A
#
# COMPACT_ATOMS: atom_id res chain seq x y z
N MET A 1 15.91 -14.70 -24.73
CA MET A 1 16.18 -14.12 -26.06
C MET A 1 15.98 -12.60 -26.11
N ILE A 2 15.20 -11.99 -25.21
CA ILE A 2 14.91 -10.53 -25.22
C ILE A 2 16.11 -9.67 -24.80
N THR A 3 16.97 -10.17 -23.89
CA THR A 3 18.11 -9.42 -23.35
C THR A 3 19.18 -9.05 -24.39
N LYS A 4 19.48 -9.97 -25.31
CA LYS A 4 20.51 -9.76 -26.36
C LYS A 4 20.16 -8.67 -27.38
N ASP A 5 18.87 -8.43 -27.62
CA ASP A 5 18.42 -7.42 -28.59
C ASP A 5 18.45 -6.01 -27.97
N ILE A 6 18.13 -5.93 -26.68
CA ILE A 6 18.20 -4.70 -25.88
C ILE A 6 19.65 -4.20 -25.79
N GLU A 7 20.62 -5.07 -25.51
CA GLU A 7 22.03 -4.69 -25.45
C GLU A 7 22.57 -4.11 -26.78
N LYS A 8 22.12 -4.64 -27.92
CA LYS A 8 22.49 -4.11 -29.24
C LYS A 8 21.87 -2.75 -29.51
N LYS A 9 20.61 -2.56 -29.11
CA LYS A 9 19.93 -1.26 -29.22
C LYS A 9 20.62 -0.23 -28.33
N ILE A 10 20.88 -0.54 -27.07
CA ILE A 10 21.58 0.34 -26.13
C ILE A 10 22.95 0.78 -26.68
N LYS A 11 23.74 -0.14 -27.26
CA LYS A 11 25.05 0.20 -27.87
C LYS A 11 24.98 1.06 -29.12
N SER A 12 23.82 1.14 -29.78
CA SER A 12 23.62 1.94 -31.00
C SER A 12 23.00 3.30 -30.72
N LEU A 13 22.62 3.60 -29.48
CA LEU A 13 21.99 4.87 -29.13
C LEU A 13 23.03 5.95 -28.76
N PRO A 14 22.71 7.23 -29.03
CA PRO A 14 23.49 8.37 -28.54
C PRO A 14 23.46 8.46 -27.02
N GLU A 15 24.52 9.01 -26.43
CA GLU A 15 24.72 9.11 -24.98
C GLU A 15 23.62 9.89 -24.26
N ASP A 16 23.00 10.86 -24.94
CA ASP A 16 21.89 11.65 -24.40
C ASP A 16 20.64 10.79 -24.07
N LEU A 17 20.36 9.77 -24.87
CA LEU A 17 19.22 8.87 -24.68
C LEU A 17 19.52 7.73 -23.69
N LEU A 18 20.79 7.42 -23.45
CA LEU A 18 21.17 6.41 -22.45
C LEU A 18 20.75 6.83 -21.05
N LYS A 19 20.82 8.14 -20.76
CA LYS A 19 20.40 8.68 -19.47
C LYS A 19 18.89 8.55 -19.26
N GLU A 20 18.10 8.81 -20.31
CA GLU A 20 16.65 8.64 -20.26
C GLU A 20 16.23 7.17 -20.12
N ILE A 21 17.02 6.25 -20.70
CA ILE A 21 16.81 4.80 -20.51
C ILE A 21 17.09 4.41 -19.05
N ASP A 22 18.15 4.92 -18.44
CA ASP A 22 18.50 4.65 -17.04
C ASP A 22 17.38 5.12 -16.10
N ASP A 23 16.93 6.37 -16.27
CA ASP A 23 15.79 6.93 -15.54
C ASP A 23 14.50 6.11 -15.74
N TYR A 24 14.27 5.61 -16.96
CA TYR A 24 13.09 4.80 -17.26
C TYR A 24 13.17 3.39 -16.66
N ILE A 25 14.36 2.80 -16.59
CA ILE A 25 14.59 1.51 -15.91
C ILE A 25 14.31 1.67 -14.41
N ASP A 26 14.83 2.72 -13.79
CA ASP A 26 14.57 3.04 -12.40
C ASP A 26 13.07 3.27 -12.13
N PHE A 27 12.39 3.99 -13.02
CA PHE A 27 10.95 4.17 -12.95
C PHE A 27 10.18 2.83 -13.04
N LEU A 28 10.56 1.94 -13.96
CA LEU A 28 9.92 0.63 -14.11
C LEU A 28 10.14 -0.27 -12.89
N LEU A 29 11.35 -0.26 -12.32
CA LEU A 29 11.65 -0.97 -11.08
C LEU A 29 10.81 -0.44 -9.93
N LEU A 30 10.79 0.88 -9.76
CA LEU A 30 10.00 1.55 -8.74
C LEU A 30 8.50 1.23 -8.88
N LYS A 31 7.96 1.32 -10.10
CA LYS A 31 6.57 0.98 -10.41
C LYS A 31 6.26 -0.47 -10.06
N HIS A 32 7.12 -1.42 -10.43
CA HIS A 32 6.95 -2.83 -10.07
C HIS A 32 6.95 -3.04 -8.56
N PHE A 33 7.84 -2.37 -7.82
CA PHE A 33 7.84 -2.40 -6.35
C PHE A 33 6.55 -1.83 -5.75
N TYR A 34 6.03 -0.71 -6.27
CA TYR A 34 4.77 -0.13 -5.80
C TYR A 34 3.55 -0.99 -6.13
N GLU A 35 3.50 -1.59 -7.32
CA GLU A 35 2.40 -2.48 -7.73
C GLU A 35 2.41 -3.78 -6.92
N GLN A 36 3.59 -4.35 -6.65
CA GLN A 36 3.72 -5.49 -5.74
C GLN A 36 3.40 -5.12 -4.28
N GLY A 37 3.77 -3.92 -3.83
CA GLY A 37 3.41 -3.39 -2.52
C GLY A 37 1.90 -3.26 -2.31
N LYS A 38 1.17 -2.84 -3.37
CA LYS A 38 -0.31 -2.82 -3.38
C LYS A 38 -0.95 -4.21 -3.44
N SER A 39 -0.27 -5.18 -4.06
CA SER A 39 -0.74 -6.57 -4.12
C SER A 39 -0.46 -7.35 -2.83
N SER A 40 0.35 -6.82 -1.91
CA SER A 40 0.36 -7.31 -0.54
C SER A 40 -0.95 -6.90 0.11
N ASN A 41 -1.94 -7.78 -0.09
CA ASN A 41 -3.18 -7.92 0.66
C ASN A 41 -2.85 -8.05 2.16
N LYS A 42 -2.33 -7.00 2.78
CA LYS A 42 -2.70 -6.67 4.15
C LYS A 42 -4.16 -6.30 4.06
N ASN A 43 -5.01 -7.32 3.94
CA ASN A 43 -6.41 -7.28 4.31
C ASN A 43 -6.42 -6.49 5.61
N PHE A 44 -6.88 -5.25 5.54
CA PHE A 44 -6.93 -4.34 6.67
C PHE A 44 -7.94 -4.95 7.61
N ASN A 45 -7.48 -5.88 8.43
CA ASN A 45 -8.35 -6.75 9.18
C ASN A 45 -8.81 -5.89 10.34
N PHE A 46 -10.07 -5.44 10.28
CA PHE A 46 -10.75 -4.72 11.36
C PHE A 46 -10.94 -5.64 12.57
N LYS A 47 -9.85 -6.24 13.08
CA LYS A 47 -9.85 -7.12 14.25
C LYS A 47 -10.37 -6.42 15.51
N TRP A 48 -10.34 -5.09 15.52
CA TRP A 48 -10.86 -4.24 16.58
C TRP A 48 -12.38 -3.98 16.46
N GLY A 49 -12.95 -4.07 15.25
CA GLY A 49 -14.37 -3.88 14.99
C GLY A 49 -15.19 -5.09 15.44
N GLY A 50 -15.44 -5.19 16.74
CA GLY A 50 -16.20 -6.29 17.35
C GLY A 50 -15.72 -6.70 18.74
N THR A 51 -14.58 -6.19 19.20
CA THR A 51 -14.06 -6.45 20.56
C THR A 51 -15.02 -5.96 21.65
N LEU A 52 -15.80 -4.91 21.36
CA LEU A 52 -16.77 -4.33 22.31
C LEU A 52 -18.17 -4.94 22.21
N SER A 53 -18.38 -5.94 21.33
CA SER A 53 -19.69 -6.57 21.16
C SER A 53 -20.17 -7.25 22.45
N ASN A 54 -19.25 -7.79 23.26
CA ASN A 54 -19.57 -8.42 24.54
C ASN A 54 -20.09 -7.41 25.57
N LEU A 55 -19.71 -6.13 25.47
CA LEU A 55 -20.17 -5.10 26.39
C LEU A 55 -21.57 -4.57 26.04
N LYS A 56 -22.11 -4.96 24.88
CA LYS A 56 -23.46 -4.57 24.46
C LYS A 56 -24.54 -5.24 25.33
N GLU A 57 -24.23 -6.37 25.95
CA GLU A 57 -25.14 -7.05 26.88
C GLU A 57 -25.14 -6.38 28.26
N ASP A 58 -23.98 -5.86 28.69
CA ASP A 58 -23.79 -5.25 30.01
C ASP A 58 -24.14 -3.76 30.07
N TYR A 59 -24.14 -3.06 28.93
CA TYR A 59 -24.34 -1.61 28.87
C TYR A 59 -25.37 -1.22 27.82
N SER A 60 -26.44 -0.57 28.26
CA SER A 60 -27.38 0.11 27.36
C SER A 60 -26.79 1.44 26.87
N SER A 61 -27.16 1.82 25.65
CA SER A 61 -26.78 3.13 25.08
C SER A 61 -27.17 4.31 25.98
N VAL A 62 -28.27 4.17 26.73
CA VAL A 62 -28.76 5.19 27.67
C VAL A 62 -27.90 5.28 28.94
N GLU A 63 -27.43 4.15 29.46
CA GLU A 63 -26.56 4.13 30.64
C GLU A 63 -25.19 4.73 30.34
N LEU A 64 -24.66 4.48 29.14
CA LEU A 64 -23.42 5.09 28.68
C LEU A 64 -23.55 6.61 28.54
N GLN A 65 -24.72 7.10 28.15
CA GLN A 65 -25.00 8.54 28.07
C GLN A 65 -25.06 9.20 29.46
N HIS A 66 -25.66 8.53 30.46
CA HIS A 66 -25.63 9.05 31.83
C HIS A 66 -24.21 9.06 32.41
N LYS A 67 -23.46 7.96 32.24
CA LYS A 67 -22.06 7.89 32.71
C LYS A 67 -21.14 8.93 32.06
N SER A 68 -21.35 9.25 30.79
CA SER A 68 -20.54 10.28 30.11
C SER A 68 -20.84 11.69 30.61
N LEU A 69 -22.06 11.95 31.07
CA LEU A 69 -22.43 13.20 31.74
C LEU A 69 -21.82 13.31 33.14
N ASP A 70 -21.73 12.20 33.89
CA ASP A 70 -21.07 12.13 35.21
C ASP A 70 -19.53 12.32 35.14
N TRP A 71 -18.91 12.02 34.00
CA TRP A 71 -17.46 12.18 33.80
C TRP A 71 -17.03 13.58 33.35
N ARG A 72 -17.97 14.52 33.27
CA ARG A 72 -17.75 15.91 32.89
C ARG A 72 -17.61 16.81 34.10
#